data_AF-A0A7K3RVQ6-F1
#
_entry.id   AF-A0A7K3RVQ6-F1
#
_cell.length_a   1.000
_cell.length_b   1.000
_cell.length_c   1.000
_cell.angle_alpha   90.00
_cell.angle_beta   90.00
_cell.angle_gamma   90.00
#
_symmetry.space_group_name_H-M   'P 1'
#
loop_
_entity.id
_entity.type
_entity.pdbx_description
1 polymer ?
#
loop_
_entity_poly.entity_id
_entity_poly.type
_entity_poly.pdbx_seq_one_letter_code
_entity_poly.pdbx_strand_id
1 'polypeptide(L)' 'KEQAKKQDWSRQRLDLDRLHRHTTGSGVTVALISTGVDPGAEGLDGRVTAQGQAADDCVGQGTFLAGLIAGTGGP' A
#
# COMPACT_ATOMS: atom_id res chain seq x y z
N LYS A 1 -10.54 23.48 -3.37
CA LYS A 1 -9.84 23.25 -4.66
C LYS A 1 -9.59 21.76 -4.75
N GLU A 2 -10.14 21.07 -5.74
CA GLU A 2 -9.89 19.63 -5.93
C GLU A 2 -8.54 19.46 -6.62
N GLN A 3 -7.62 18.69 -6.04
CA GLN A 3 -6.33 18.39 -6.66
C GLN A 3 -6.55 17.40 -7.81
N ALA A 4 -5.82 17.58 -8.92
CA ALA A 4 -5.89 16.64 -10.03
C ALA A 4 -5.33 15.28 -9.57
N LYS A 5 -6.20 14.28 -9.42
CA LYS A 5 -5.81 12.91 -9.08
C LYS A 5 -5.08 12.29 -10.26
N LYS A 6 -3.75 12.21 -10.17
CA LYS A 6 -2.94 11.46 -11.13
C LYS A 6 -2.94 10.00 -10.72
N GLN A 7 -3.84 9.20 -11.28
CA GLN A 7 -3.81 7.75 -11.05
C GLN A 7 -2.60 7.14 -11.78
N ASP A 8 -1.81 6.32 -11.08
CA ASP A 8 -0.72 5.56 -11.70
C ASP A 8 -1.21 4.75 -12.90
N TRP A 9 -0.37 4.64 -13.94
CA TRP A 9 -0.70 3.94 -15.19
C TRP A 9 -1.18 2.50 -14.93
N SER A 10 -0.61 1.83 -13.91
CA SER A 10 -0.94 0.46 -13.53
C SER A 10 -2.36 0.36 -12.97
N ARG A 11 -2.80 1.36 -12.19
CA ARG A 11 -4.15 1.42 -11.62
C ARG A 11 -5.20 1.60 -12.70
N GLN A 12 -4.89 2.42 -13.72
CA GLN A 12 -5.73 2.58 -14.91
C GLN A 12 -5.77 1.30 -15.75
N ARG A 13 -4.61 0.66 -15.98
CA ARG A 13 -4.48 -0.59 -16.73
C ARG A 13 -5.29 -1.73 -16.10
N LEU A 14 -5.35 -1.78 -14.77
CA LEU A 14 -6.08 -2.78 -13.99
C LEU A 14 -7.55 -2.40 -13.74
N ASP A 15 -7.96 -1.18 -14.07
CA ASP A 15 -9.31 -0.64 -13.80
C ASP A 15 -9.74 -0.87 -12.34
N LEU A 16 -8.90 -0.41 -11.40
CA LEU A 16 -9.14 -0.60 -9.97
C LEU A 16 -10.44 0.05 -9.50
N ASP A 17 -10.87 1.15 -10.11
CA ASP A 17 -12.16 1.79 -9.80
C ASP A 17 -13.33 0.85 -10.09
N ARG A 18 -13.28 0.13 -11.22
CA ARG A 18 -14.29 -0.90 -11.51
C ARG A 18 -14.21 -2.07 -10.54
N LEU A 19 -13.02 -2.56 -10.22
CA LEU A 19 -12.84 -3.70 -9.31
C LEU A 19 -13.31 -3.40 -7.89
N HIS A 20 -13.02 -2.19 -7.38
CA HIS A 20 -13.40 -1.76 -6.04
C HIS A 20 -14.91 -1.61 -5.83
N ARG A 21 -15.72 -1.58 -6.91
CA ARG A 21 -17.19 -1.70 -6.80
C ARG A 21 -17.64 -3.09 -6.34
N HIS A 22 -16.78 -4.11 -6.44
CA HIS A 22 -17.07 -5.48 -6.03
C HIS A 22 -16.38 -5.83 -4.72
N THR A 23 -15.10 -5.45 -4.56
CA THR A 23 -14.33 -5.68 -3.33
C THR A 23 -13.12 -4.77 -3.28
N THR A 24 -12.74 -4.34 -2.07
CA THR A 24 -11.50 -3.58 -1.79
C THR A 24 -10.42 -4.44 -1.12
N GLY A 25 -10.66 -5.74 -0.94
CA GLY A 25 -9.78 -6.64 -0.19
C GLY A 25 -9.92 -6.53 1.33
N SER A 26 -10.97 -5.87 1.84
CA SER A 26 -11.24 -5.82 3.29
C SER A 26 -11.29 -7.22 3.90
N GLY A 27 -10.51 -7.43 4.98
CA GLY A 27 -10.40 -8.73 5.66
C GLY A 27 -9.40 -9.71 5.05
N VAL A 28 -8.73 -9.34 3.95
CA VAL A 28 -7.66 -10.15 3.34
C VAL A 28 -6.30 -9.73 3.92
N THR A 29 -5.56 -10.70 4.44
CA THR A 29 -4.17 -10.49 4.88
C THR A 29 -3.20 -10.95 3.80
N VAL A 30 -2.23 -10.09 3.45
CA VAL A 30 -1.16 -10.40 2.49
C VAL A 30 0.17 -10.48 3.26
N ALA A 31 0.89 -11.60 3.11
CA ALA A 31 2.24 -11.74 3.65
C ALA A 31 3.26 -11.15 2.66
N LEU A 32 4.01 -10.15 3.11
CA LEU A 32 5.10 -9.53 2.34
C LEU A 32 6.45 -10.02 2.89
N ILE A 33 7.25 -10.65 2.03
CA ILE A 33 8.62 -11.06 2.34
C ILE A 33 9.56 -10.15 1.55
N SER A 34 10.23 -9.22 2.24
CA SER A 34 11.10 -8.21 1.62
C SER A 34 12.15 -7.72 2.63
N THR A 35 12.64 -6.49 2.48
CA THR A 35 13.69 -5.86 3.29
C THR A 35 13.25 -5.39 4.68
N GLY A 36 11.94 -5.46 4.97
CA GLY A 36 11.31 -4.88 6.15
C GLY A 36 10.10 -4.04 5.71
N VAL A 37 9.45 -3.34 6.63
CA VAL A 37 8.47 -2.29 6.31
C VAL A 37 8.47 -1.24 7.41
N ASP A 38 8.44 0.04 7.07
CA ASP A 38 8.14 1.11 8.04
C ASP A 38 6.61 1.24 8.21
N PRO A 39 6.03 0.83 9.35
CA PRO A 39 4.58 0.89 9.56
C PRO A 39 4.07 2.33 9.73
N GLY A 40 4.94 3.29 10.02
CA GLY A 40 4.62 4.71 10.17
C GLY A 40 4.78 5.53 8.88
N ALA A 41 5.12 4.88 7.75
CA ALA A 41 5.20 5.57 6.47
C ALA A 41 3.81 6.11 6.06
N GLU A 42 3.82 7.29 5.42
CA GLU A 42 2.58 7.97 5.02
C GLU A 42 1.68 7.05 4.19
N GLY A 43 0.42 6.90 4.63
CA GLY A 43 -0.57 6.06 3.96
C GLY A 43 -0.55 4.57 4.35
N LEU A 44 0.33 4.15 5.26
CA LEU A 44 0.36 2.78 5.81
C LEU A 44 -0.20 2.65 7.24
N ASP A 45 -0.51 3.77 7.90
CA ASP A 45 -1.04 3.79 9.27
C ASP A 45 -2.21 2.82 9.48
N GLY A 46 -2.01 1.85 10.38
CA GLY A 46 -3.02 0.86 10.76
C GLY A 46 -3.29 -0.22 9.70
N ARG A 47 -2.50 -0.29 8.63
CA ARG A 47 -2.68 -1.26 7.53
C ARG A 47 -1.64 -2.37 7.51
N VAL A 48 -0.54 -2.17 8.23
CA VAL A 48 0.60 -3.07 8.28
C VAL A 48 0.78 -3.59 9.70
N THR A 49 0.99 -4.90 9.80
CA THR A 49 1.41 -5.56 11.05
C THR A 49 2.84 -6.04 10.86
N ALA A 50 3.79 -5.41 11.55
CA ALA A 50 5.19 -5.81 11.57
C ALA A 50 5.75 -5.74 12.99
N GLN A 51 6.67 -6.65 13.34
CA GLN A 51 7.26 -6.74 14.68
C GLN A 51 8.77 -6.99 14.58
N GLY A 52 9.50 -6.50 15.59
CA GLY A 52 10.95 -6.68 15.66
C GLY A 52 11.65 -6.12 14.42
N GLN A 53 12.57 -6.89 13.86
CA GLN A 53 13.34 -6.49 12.67
C GLN A 53 12.50 -6.37 11.39
N ALA A 54 11.28 -6.91 11.35
CA ALA A 54 10.41 -6.72 10.19
C ALA A 54 9.82 -5.30 10.12
N ALA A 55 9.81 -4.56 11.23
CA ALA A 55 9.31 -3.18 11.30
C ALA A 55 10.39 -2.12 11.00
N ASP A 56 11.56 -2.55 10.53
CA ASP A 56 12.68 -1.68 10.16
C ASP A 56 13.03 -1.95 8.69
N ASP A 57 12.95 -0.91 7.85
CA ASP A 57 13.21 -0.99 6.42
C ASP A 57 14.21 0.06 5.95
N CYS A 58 15.47 -0.18 6.26
CA CYS A 58 16.58 0.69 5.83
C CYS A 58 16.74 0.80 4.30
N VAL A 59 16.24 -0.18 3.53
CA VAL A 59 16.35 -0.19 2.06
C VAL A 59 15.17 0.51 1.41
N GLY A 60 13.98 0.40 2.00
CA GLY A 60 12.74 1.02 1.52
C GLY A 60 11.94 0.17 0.52
N GLN A 61 12.47 -0.97 0.05
CA GLN A 61 11.78 -1.81 -0.93
C GLN A 61 10.46 -2.38 -0.37
N GLY A 62 10.47 -2.86 0.86
CA GLY A 62 9.28 -3.45 1.45
C GLY A 62 8.24 -2.39 1.82
N THR A 63 8.65 -1.20 2.25
CA THR A 63 7.78 -0.04 2.46
C THR A 63 7.11 0.39 1.16
N PHE A 64 7.87 0.46 0.07
CA PHE A 64 7.32 0.75 -1.26
C PHE A 64 6.28 -0.31 -1.71
N LEU A 65 6.59 -1.60 -1.56
CA LEU A 65 5.67 -2.68 -1.93
C LEU A 65 4.42 -2.73 -1.02
N ALA A 66 4.57 -2.46 0.28
CA ALA A 66 3.44 -2.33 1.20
C ALA A 66 2.50 -1.19 0.78
N GLY A 67 3.07 -0.06 0.32
CA GLY A 67 2.32 1.05 -0.27
C GLY A 67 1.51 0.62 -1.51
N LEU A 68 2.09 -0.18 -2.39
CA LEU A 68 1.38 -0.69 -3.57
C LEU A 68 0.25 -1.67 -3.21
N ILE A 69 0.47 -2.53 -2.20
CA ILE A 69 -0.50 -3.56 -1.78
C ILE A 69 -1.67 -2.95 -1.01
N ALA A 70 -1.38 -2.11 0.00
CA ALA A 70 -2.36 -1.69 1.00
C ALA A 70 -2.44 -0.17 1.19
N GLY A 71 -1.54 0.63 0.59
CA GLY A 71 -1.47 2.06 0.83
C GLY A 71 -2.76 2.81 0.47
N THR A 72 -2.99 3.95 1.12
CA THR A 72 -4.13 4.84 0.83
C THR A 72 -4.04 5.53 -0.53
N GLY A 73 -2.89 5.43 -1.22
CA GLY A 73 -2.71 5.91 -2.59
C GLY A 73 -2.13 7.32 -2.74
N GLY A 74 -1.56 7.90 -1.67
CA GLY A 74 -1.02 9.26 -1.66
C GLY A 74 -2.07 10.35 -1.97
N PRO A 75 -1.76 11.64 -1.78
CA PRO A 75 -2.58 12.73 -2.32
C PRO A 75 -2.61 12.75 -3.85
#